data_AF-A0A953ZEI2-F1
#
_entry.id   AF-A0A953ZEI2-F1
#
_cell.length_a   1.000
_cell.length_b   1.000
_cell.length_c   1.000
_cell.angle_alpha   90.00
_cell.angle_beta   90.00
_cell.angle_gamma   90.00
#
_symmetry.space_group_name_H-M   'P 1'
#
loop_
_entity.id
_entity.type
_entity.pdbx_description
1 polymer ?
#
loop_
_entity_poly.entity_id
_entity_poly.type
_entity_poly.pdbx_seq_one_letter_code
_entity_poly.pdbx_strand_id
1 'polypeptide(L)'
;MAETAVADFSVRLVGADERVLAIDLVVFSTVEQRVVPQIKLNGQAVTDLECDKLDAGGRMKVGVGRNPVRMLLRNVETLPAYVVEVSVAAEQNTFLRNDSLKVSVRGPGASRVLLLHGAEGPETALERALTRIGLKVTSGGSGILPSEMVELSKYQVLVLSNVAANEFSSSQLEMIERWVRNGGGLAMIGGPNSYAPGGYYESAVERVLPVTCDVVEKGRKQIPALVVALDKSGSMGANVGKYTKMDLANEGCARSIRLVPPGSFFGMLAVDTEPDWVVPLEKLKDK
;
A
#
# COMPACT_ATOMS: atom_id res chain seq x y z
N MET A 1 29.47 25.59 20.88
CA MET A 1 28.08 25.32 21.33
C MET A 1 28.03 23.88 21.81
N ALA A 2 27.34 23.62 22.92
CA ALA A 2 27.19 22.28 23.45
C ALA A 2 26.04 21.57 22.71
N GLU A 3 26.33 20.39 22.16
CA GLU A 3 25.39 19.56 21.42
C GLU A 3 25.33 18.19 22.10
N THR A 4 24.11 17.68 22.26
CA THR A 4 23.85 16.31 22.70
C THR A 4 22.81 15.69 21.80
N ALA A 5 23.06 14.48 21.33
CA ALA A 5 22.13 13.80 20.45
C ALA A 5 22.17 12.29 20.68
N VAL A 6 21.10 11.62 20.29
CA VAL A 6 21.10 10.17 20.16
C VAL A 6 21.83 9.80 18.87
N ALA A 7 23.03 9.24 19.00
CA ALA A 7 23.90 8.96 17.88
C ALA A 7 23.71 7.56 17.28
N ASP A 8 23.22 6.61 18.08
CA ASP A 8 22.85 5.27 17.64
C ASP A 8 21.88 4.67 18.65
N PHE A 9 21.02 3.77 18.18
CA PHE A 9 19.97 3.17 18.97
C PHE A 9 19.57 1.81 18.36
N SER A 10 19.67 0.76 19.17
CA SER A 10 19.17 -0.56 18.79
C SER A 10 18.47 -1.23 19.96
N VAL A 11 17.46 -2.03 19.65
CA VAL A 11 16.66 -2.74 20.65
C VAL A 11 16.49 -4.18 20.21
N ARG A 12 16.61 -5.10 21.16
CA ARG A 12 16.48 -6.53 20.93
C ARG A 12 15.92 -7.21 22.15
N LEU A 13 15.16 -8.28 21.92
CA LEU A 13 14.75 -9.17 22.99
C LEU A 13 15.87 -10.12 23.38
N VAL A 14 16.02 -10.33 24.69
CA VAL A 14 17.03 -11.21 25.27
C VAL A 14 16.44 -12.02 26.43
N GLY A 15 17.16 -13.07 26.84
CA GLY A 15 16.74 -13.99 27.90
C GLY A 15 15.96 -15.19 27.37
N ALA A 16 16.03 -16.31 28.10
CA ALA A 16 15.40 -17.58 27.69
C ALA A 16 13.87 -17.46 27.54
N ASP A 17 13.25 -16.60 28.35
CA ASP A 17 11.79 -16.39 28.34
C ASP A 17 11.36 -15.27 27.38
N GLU A 18 12.31 -14.61 26.68
CA GLU A 18 12.04 -13.47 25.80
C GLU A 18 11.15 -12.39 26.46
N ARG A 19 11.48 -12.05 27.72
CA ARG A 19 10.78 -11.02 28.53
C ARG A 19 11.69 -9.89 28.99
N VAL A 20 12.85 -9.76 28.36
CA VAL A 20 13.79 -8.68 28.64
C VAL A 20 14.09 -7.94 27.34
N LEU A 21 13.75 -6.65 27.28
CA LEU A 21 14.16 -5.76 26.20
C LEU A 21 15.53 -5.18 26.57
N ALA A 22 16.54 -5.53 25.77
CA ALA A 22 17.84 -4.89 25.83
C ALA A 22 17.89 -3.71 24.86
N ILE A 23 18.14 -2.53 25.41
CA ILE A 23 18.15 -1.25 24.73
C ILE A 23 19.61 -0.77 24.73
N ASP A 24 20.26 -0.85 23.58
CA ASP A 24 21.63 -0.35 23.36
C ASP A 24 21.53 1.06 22.76
N LEU A 25 21.95 2.06 23.54
CA LEU A 25 21.90 3.49 23.20
C LEU A 25 23.32 4.05 23.11
N VAL A 26 23.59 4.89 22.11
CA VAL A 26 24.84 5.68 22.06
C VAL A 26 24.49 7.16 22.12
N VAL A 27 24.93 7.81 23.20
CA VAL A 27 24.76 9.25 23.38
C VAL A 27 26.03 9.95 22.89
N PHE A 28 25.90 10.87 21.93
CA PHE A 28 26.98 11.76 21.54
C PHE A 28 26.86 13.08 22.29
N SER A 29 27.98 13.57 22.82
CA SER A 29 28.07 14.88 23.47
C SER A 29 29.35 15.58 23.07
N THR A 30 29.29 16.90 22.82
CA THR A 30 30.50 17.70 22.55
C THR A 30 31.14 18.23 23.84
N VAL A 31 30.48 18.08 24.99
CA VAL A 31 30.95 18.52 26.31
C VAL A 31 30.73 17.43 27.36
N GLU A 32 31.49 17.46 28.44
CA GLU A 32 31.23 16.62 29.60
C GLU A 32 30.04 17.17 30.39
N GLN A 33 28.98 16.36 30.56
CA GLN A 33 27.77 16.78 31.24
C GLN A 33 26.96 15.61 31.76
N ARG A 34 25.82 15.90 32.41
CA ARG A 34 24.84 14.90 32.81
C ARG A 34 23.63 14.94 31.90
N VAL A 35 23.11 13.77 31.56
CA VAL A 35 21.94 13.61 30.68
C VAL A 35 20.94 12.64 31.30
N VAL A 36 19.67 12.82 30.97
CA VAL A 36 18.56 11.95 31.38
C VAL A 36 18.02 11.26 30.12
N PRO A 37 18.26 9.95 29.93
CA PRO A 37 17.56 9.19 28.91
C PRO A 37 16.11 8.99 29.32
N GLN A 38 15.19 9.28 28.42
CA GLN A 38 13.77 9.02 28.55
C GLN A 38 13.40 7.92 27.56
N ILE A 39 12.67 6.92 28.02
CA ILE A 39 12.26 5.79 27.19
C ILE A 39 10.76 5.67 27.26
N LYS A 40 10.12 5.54 26.10
CA LYS A 40 8.71 5.17 25.99
C LYS A 40 8.59 3.81 25.32
N LEU A 41 7.85 2.92 25.95
CA LEU A 41 7.43 1.64 25.38
C LEU A 41 5.96 1.75 25.01
N ASN A 42 5.63 1.55 23.73
CA ASN A 42 4.27 1.65 23.21
C ASN A 42 3.60 2.98 23.60
N GLY A 43 4.35 4.08 23.55
CA GLY A 43 3.88 5.42 23.89
C GLY A 43 3.83 5.75 25.39
N GLN A 44 4.01 4.76 26.29
CA GLN A 44 4.03 4.98 27.74
C GLN A 44 5.46 5.11 28.25
N ALA A 45 5.71 6.10 29.11
CA ALA A 45 7.02 6.31 29.72
C ALA A 45 7.38 5.14 30.64
N VAL A 46 8.61 4.65 30.52
CA VAL A 46 9.14 3.54 31.33
C VAL A 46 10.10 4.11 32.38
N THR A 47 9.86 3.77 33.65
CA THR A 47 10.70 4.22 34.77
C THR A 47 11.50 3.10 35.42
N ASP A 48 11.13 1.84 35.19
CA ASP A 48 11.75 0.65 35.79
C ASP A 48 12.86 0.08 34.89
N LEU A 49 13.91 0.87 34.67
CA LEU A 49 15.03 0.54 33.78
C LEU A 49 16.27 0.17 34.59
N GLU A 50 16.81 -1.02 34.34
CA GLU A 50 18.11 -1.42 34.88
C GLU A 50 19.23 -0.89 33.98
N CYS A 51 20.13 -0.07 34.55
CA CYS A 51 21.30 0.45 33.85
C CYS A 51 22.43 0.75 34.84
N ASP A 52 23.60 0.15 34.61
CA ASP A 52 24.78 0.34 35.48
C ASP A 52 25.34 1.77 35.46
N LYS A 53 24.92 2.59 34.49
CA LYS A 53 25.43 3.96 34.29
C LYS A 53 24.46 5.05 34.77
N LEU A 54 23.27 4.69 35.26
CA LEU A 54 22.31 5.63 35.83
C LEU A 54 22.59 5.84 37.33
N ASP A 55 22.57 7.08 37.78
CA ASP A 55 22.58 7.44 39.19
C ASP A 55 21.19 7.29 39.83
N ALA A 56 21.09 7.47 41.15
CA ALA A 56 19.83 7.39 41.91
C ALA A 56 18.74 8.39 41.44
N GLY A 57 19.09 9.38 40.61
CA GLY A 57 18.17 10.34 40.01
C GLY A 57 17.89 10.08 38.52
N GLY A 58 18.27 8.92 37.98
CA GLY A 58 18.08 8.58 36.56
C GLY A 58 18.93 9.41 35.61
N ARG A 59 20.00 10.05 36.11
CA ARG A 59 20.96 10.79 35.30
C ARG A 59 22.17 9.93 35.02
N MET A 60 22.80 10.16 33.87
CA MET A 60 24.09 9.57 33.58
C MET A 60 25.11 10.59 33.15
N LYS A 61 26.37 10.32 33.50
CA LYS A 61 27.51 11.13 33.10
C LYS A 61 27.96 10.73 31.69
N VAL A 62 28.04 11.71 30.80
CA VAL A 62 28.56 11.53 29.43
C VAL A 62 29.79 12.39 29.25
N GLY A 63 30.84 11.81 28.64
CA GLY A 63 32.04 12.53 28.24
C GLY A 63 31.92 13.06 26.81
N VAL A 64 32.96 13.79 26.37
CA VAL A 64 33.07 14.23 24.97
C VAL A 64 33.19 13.01 24.05
N GLY A 65 32.41 12.98 22.98
CA GLY A 65 32.36 11.88 22.02
C GLY A 65 31.17 10.94 22.22
N ARG A 66 31.34 9.66 21.85
CA ARG A 66 30.28 8.63 21.87
C ARG A 66 30.30 7.86 23.19
N ASN A 67 29.16 7.83 23.88
CA ASN A 67 28.99 7.19 25.17
C ASN A 67 27.96 6.06 25.02
N PRO A 68 28.41 4.80 24.86
CA PRO A 68 27.50 3.66 24.74
C PRO A 68 26.91 3.28 26.11
N VAL A 69 25.64 2.91 26.11
CA VAL A 69 24.83 2.63 27.29
C VAL A 69 23.93 1.45 26.98
N ARG A 70 23.86 0.48 27.89
CA ARG A 70 22.89 -0.61 27.80
C ARG A 70 21.89 -0.46 28.92
N MET A 71 20.61 -0.48 28.57
CA MET A 71 19.50 -0.45 29.51
C MET A 71 18.68 -1.73 29.32
N LEU A 72 18.26 -2.34 30.42
CA LEU A 72 17.44 -3.55 30.41
C LEU A 72 16.08 -3.23 31.00
N LEU A 73 15.03 -3.56 30.27
CA LEU A 73 13.67 -3.54 30.77
C LEU A 73 13.19 -4.98 30.94
N ARG A 74 12.98 -5.41 32.18
CA ARG A 74 12.52 -6.76 32.51
C ARG A 74 11.00 -6.83 32.60
N ASN A 75 10.49 -8.07 32.57
CA ASN A 75 9.07 -8.38 32.76
C ASN A 75 8.15 -7.66 31.77
N VAL A 76 8.62 -7.46 30.52
CA VAL A 76 7.77 -6.86 29.49
C VAL A 76 6.61 -7.80 29.16
N GLU A 77 5.43 -7.22 28.97
CA GLU A 77 4.25 -7.98 28.55
C GLU A 77 4.55 -8.72 27.24
N THR A 78 4.17 -9.99 27.13
CA THR A 78 4.42 -10.81 25.94
C THR A 78 3.58 -10.32 24.76
N LEU A 79 4.12 -9.34 24.04
CA LEU A 79 3.52 -8.75 22.85
C LEU A 79 4.23 -9.26 21.59
N PRO A 80 3.52 -9.25 20.45
CA PRO A 80 4.12 -9.69 19.19
C PRO A 80 4.99 -8.60 18.52
N ALA A 81 4.87 -7.34 18.95
CA ALA A 81 5.80 -6.27 18.63
C ALA A 81 5.86 -5.24 19.77
N TYR A 82 6.99 -4.56 19.88
CA TYR A 82 7.26 -3.50 20.83
C TYR A 82 7.74 -2.27 20.09
N VAL A 83 7.13 -1.12 20.35
CA VAL A 83 7.57 0.17 19.83
C VAL A 83 8.34 0.89 20.92
N VAL A 84 9.64 1.06 20.73
CA VAL A 84 10.52 1.74 21.69
C VAL A 84 10.95 3.07 21.11
N GLU A 85 10.64 4.13 21.84
CA GLU A 85 11.08 5.50 21.56
C GLU A 85 12.07 5.89 22.67
N VAL A 86 13.23 6.41 22.27
CA VAL A 86 14.23 6.94 23.21
C VAL A 86 14.45 8.40 22.90
N SER A 87 14.46 9.21 23.96
CA SER A 87 14.94 10.58 23.90
C SER A 87 15.97 10.90 24.97
N VAL A 88 16.79 11.93 24.77
CA VAL A 88 17.80 12.35 25.74
C VAL A 88 17.61 13.82 26.08
N ALA A 89 17.41 14.12 27.37
CA ALA A 89 17.42 15.49 27.88
C ALA A 89 18.78 15.80 28.49
N ALA A 90 19.42 16.89 28.06
CA ALA A 90 20.73 17.32 28.57
C ALA A 90 20.67 18.76 29.08
N GLU A 91 21.44 19.05 30.14
CA GLU A 91 21.44 20.37 30.80
C GLU A 91 21.97 21.48 29.89
N GLN A 92 22.84 21.15 28.91
CA GLN A 92 23.47 22.12 28.01
C GLN A 92 23.12 21.88 26.53
N ASN A 93 21.94 21.31 26.20
CA ASN A 93 21.56 21.10 24.79
C ASN A 93 21.02 22.37 24.14
N THR A 94 21.68 22.84 23.09
CA THR A 94 21.23 24.01 22.30
C THR A 94 20.42 23.60 21.06
N PHE A 95 20.39 22.30 20.72
CA PHE A 95 19.77 21.78 19.48
C PHE A 95 18.81 20.62 19.78
N LEU A 96 17.50 20.92 19.80
CA LEU A 96 16.44 19.96 20.17
C LEU A 96 15.98 19.02 19.05
N ARG A 97 16.55 19.14 17.85
CA ARG A 97 15.97 18.53 16.63
C ARG A 97 16.35 17.05 16.43
N ASN A 98 17.33 16.52 17.18
CA ASN A 98 17.90 15.18 17.01
C ASN A 98 17.84 14.32 18.29
N ASP A 99 16.90 14.64 19.17
CA ASP A 99 16.91 14.12 20.53
C ASP A 99 16.06 12.87 20.68
N SER A 100 15.35 12.40 19.64
CA SER A 100 14.53 11.19 19.71
C SER A 100 14.67 10.25 18.50
N LEU A 101 14.73 8.95 18.80
CA LEU A 101 14.70 7.86 17.83
C LEU A 101 13.63 6.86 18.23
N LYS A 102 13.01 6.22 17.24
CA LYS A 102 11.92 5.26 17.42
C LYS A 102 12.18 4.01 16.59
N VAL A 103 12.11 2.84 17.22
CA VAL A 103 12.32 1.53 16.58
C VAL A 103 11.20 0.57 16.99
N SER A 104 10.81 -0.30 16.06
CA SER A 104 9.90 -1.42 16.30
C SER A 104 10.68 -2.72 16.38
N VAL A 105 10.41 -3.55 17.40
CA VAL A 105 11.06 -4.85 17.63
C VAL A 105 10.01 -5.95 17.67
N ARG A 106 10.27 -7.06 16.97
CA ARG A 106 9.39 -8.24 17.00
C ARG A 106 9.50 -8.96 18.35
N GLY A 107 8.37 -9.38 18.89
CA GLY A 107 8.28 -10.11 20.17
C GLY A 107 7.73 -11.54 20.04
N PRO A 108 7.81 -12.34 21.12
CA PRO A 108 7.36 -13.74 21.18
C PRO A 108 5.84 -13.92 21.20
N GLY A 109 5.07 -12.83 21.29
CA GLY A 109 3.61 -12.92 21.37
C GLY A 109 3.00 -13.63 20.16
N ALA A 110 1.92 -14.38 20.39
CA ALA A 110 1.16 -15.01 19.32
C ALA A 110 0.75 -13.96 18.27
N SER A 111 1.03 -14.26 17.00
CA SER A 111 0.75 -13.34 15.90
C SER A 111 -0.74 -13.01 15.83
N ARG A 112 -1.04 -11.72 15.91
CA ARG A 112 -2.38 -11.14 15.83
C ARG A 112 -2.62 -10.65 14.41
N VAL A 113 -3.76 -11.04 13.86
CA VAL A 113 -4.23 -10.61 12.54
C VAL A 113 -5.43 -9.70 12.74
N LEU A 114 -5.41 -8.52 12.14
CA LEU A 114 -6.57 -7.65 12.01
C LEU A 114 -7.22 -7.93 10.66
N LEU A 115 -8.41 -8.50 10.67
CA LEU A 115 -9.20 -8.79 9.47
C LEU A 115 -10.32 -7.77 9.34
N LEU A 116 -10.21 -6.89 8.34
CA LEU A 116 -11.24 -5.92 8.00
C LEU A 116 -12.09 -6.45 6.84
N HIS A 117 -13.39 -6.44 7.00
CA HIS A 117 -14.34 -6.87 5.98
C HIS A 117 -15.24 -5.70 5.52
N GLY A 118 -15.65 -5.73 4.26
CA GLY A 118 -16.59 -4.75 3.71
C GLY A 118 -18.02 -4.92 4.22
N ALA A 119 -18.94 -4.16 3.64
CA ALA A 119 -20.36 -4.13 4.02
C ALA A 119 -21.11 -5.47 3.85
N GLU A 120 -20.60 -6.40 3.05
CA GLU A 120 -21.18 -7.74 2.86
C GLU A 120 -21.07 -8.63 4.10
N GLY A 121 -20.30 -8.21 5.11
CA GLY A 121 -20.16 -8.89 6.39
C GLY A 121 -18.88 -9.72 6.50
N PRO A 122 -18.69 -10.40 7.64
CA PRO A 122 -17.44 -11.06 7.97
C PRO A 122 -17.15 -12.28 7.08
N GLU A 123 -15.90 -12.40 6.65
CA GLU A 123 -15.40 -13.60 5.97
C GLU A 123 -15.19 -14.76 6.95
N THR A 124 -16.28 -15.42 7.32
CA THR A 124 -16.28 -16.54 8.27
C THR A 124 -15.41 -17.72 7.81
N ALA A 125 -15.21 -17.90 6.51
CA ALA A 125 -14.33 -18.94 5.98
C ALA A 125 -12.85 -18.62 6.25
N LEU A 126 -12.41 -17.40 5.94
CA LEU A 126 -11.04 -16.96 6.15
C LEU A 126 -10.70 -16.87 7.64
N GLU A 127 -11.59 -16.29 8.45
CA GLU A 127 -11.41 -16.19 9.89
C GLU A 127 -11.22 -17.58 10.54
N ARG A 128 -12.05 -18.57 10.15
CA ARG A 128 -11.91 -19.96 10.61
C ARG A 128 -10.59 -20.57 10.15
N ALA A 129 -10.18 -20.34 8.91
CA ALA A 129 -8.93 -20.89 8.38
C ALA A 129 -7.71 -20.35 9.15
N LEU A 130 -7.65 -19.03 9.36
CA LEU A 130 -6.58 -18.37 10.11
C LEU A 130 -6.55 -18.84 11.58
N THR A 131 -7.71 -18.89 12.22
CA THR A 131 -7.83 -19.36 13.62
C THR A 131 -7.39 -20.82 13.77
N ARG A 132 -7.70 -21.69 12.80
CA ARG A 132 -7.30 -23.11 12.82
C ARG A 132 -5.79 -23.31 12.74
N ILE A 133 -5.06 -22.36 12.14
CA ILE A 133 -3.58 -22.37 12.08
C ILE A 133 -2.97 -21.82 13.38
N GLY A 134 -3.79 -21.38 14.34
CA GLY A 134 -3.35 -20.88 15.64
C GLY A 134 -3.12 -19.36 15.69
N LEU A 135 -3.53 -18.62 14.66
CA LEU A 135 -3.46 -17.16 14.65
C LEU A 135 -4.60 -16.56 15.49
N LYS A 136 -4.30 -15.48 16.23
CA LYS A 136 -5.33 -14.72 16.92
C LYS A 136 -5.92 -13.69 15.96
N VAL A 137 -7.16 -13.90 15.54
CA VAL A 137 -7.84 -13.02 14.58
C VAL A 137 -8.77 -12.06 15.32
N THR A 138 -8.63 -10.78 15.07
CA THR A 138 -9.64 -9.76 15.40
C THR A 138 -10.33 -9.37 14.10
N SER A 139 -11.63 -9.63 13.99
CA SER A 139 -12.43 -9.46 12.77
C SER A 139 -13.48 -8.36 12.97
N GLY A 140 -13.71 -7.52 11.96
CA GLY A 140 -14.75 -6.50 11.98
C GLY A 140 -14.76 -5.61 10.74
N GLY A 141 -15.66 -4.63 10.70
CA GLY A 141 -15.72 -3.65 9.61
C GLY A 141 -14.58 -2.63 9.67
N SER A 142 -14.52 -1.73 8.69
CA SER A 142 -13.54 -0.62 8.63
C SER A 142 -13.41 0.20 9.93
N GLY A 143 -14.51 0.36 10.68
CA GLY A 143 -14.54 1.12 11.93
C GLY A 143 -13.70 0.56 13.09
N ILE A 144 -13.23 -0.69 13.04
CA ILE A 144 -12.35 -1.25 14.08
C ILE A 144 -10.86 -0.98 13.81
N LEU A 145 -10.51 -0.38 12.66
CA LEU A 145 -9.15 0.03 12.38
C LEU A 145 -8.72 1.07 13.42
N PRO A 146 -7.64 0.83 14.19
CA PRO A 146 -7.16 1.78 15.17
C PRO A 146 -6.83 3.13 14.54
N SER A 147 -7.05 4.23 15.27
CA SER A 147 -6.66 5.57 14.83
C SER A 147 -5.20 5.91 15.11
N GLU A 148 -4.55 5.13 15.99
CA GLU A 148 -3.19 5.37 16.47
C GLU A 148 -2.23 4.25 16.03
N MET A 149 -1.03 4.64 15.60
CA MET A 149 -0.01 3.70 15.12
C MET A 149 0.42 2.70 16.19
N VAL A 150 0.41 3.10 17.46
CA VAL A 150 0.77 2.22 18.60
C VAL A 150 -0.22 1.05 18.71
N GLU A 151 -1.51 1.34 18.55
CA GLU A 151 -2.56 0.32 18.61
C GLU A 151 -2.51 -0.61 17.39
N LEU A 152 -2.28 -0.06 16.20
CA LEU A 152 -2.09 -0.85 14.98
C LEU A 152 -0.85 -1.76 15.07
N SER A 153 0.21 -1.30 15.74
CA SER A 153 1.45 -2.08 15.96
C SER A 153 1.27 -3.33 16.82
N LYS A 154 0.13 -3.47 17.52
CA LYS A 154 -0.22 -4.72 18.24
C LYS A 154 -0.52 -5.87 17.27
N TYR A 155 -0.85 -5.57 16.01
CA TYR A 155 -1.10 -6.54 14.95
C TYR A 155 0.16 -6.75 14.10
N GLN A 156 0.28 -7.94 13.49
CA GLN A 156 1.41 -8.29 12.61
C GLN A 156 0.98 -8.27 11.16
N VAL A 157 -0.29 -8.59 10.91
CA VAL A 157 -0.88 -8.61 9.58
C VAL A 157 -2.20 -7.87 9.62
N LEU A 158 -2.38 -6.93 8.69
CA LEU A 158 -3.65 -6.32 8.34
C LEU A 158 -4.15 -7.01 7.06
N VAL A 159 -5.37 -7.53 7.11
CA VAL A 159 -6.06 -8.12 5.97
C VAL A 159 -7.23 -7.24 5.60
N LEU A 160 -7.24 -6.71 4.37
CA LEU A 160 -8.35 -5.95 3.80
C LEU A 160 -9.15 -6.86 2.88
N SER A 161 -10.37 -7.24 3.27
CA SER A 161 -11.25 -8.11 2.48
C SER A 161 -12.45 -7.36 1.95
N ASN A 162 -12.45 -7.05 0.65
CA ASN A 162 -13.57 -6.36 -0.01
C ASN A 162 -14.00 -5.04 0.69
N VAL A 163 -13.05 -4.33 1.33
CA VAL A 163 -13.27 -3.04 2.00
C VAL A 163 -12.90 -1.91 1.05
N ALA A 164 -13.79 -0.94 0.86
CA ALA A 164 -13.52 0.21 0.00
C ALA A 164 -12.58 1.23 0.68
N ALA A 165 -11.73 1.90 -0.11
CA ALA A 165 -10.79 2.89 0.40
C ALA A 165 -11.48 4.11 1.02
N ASN A 166 -12.69 4.45 0.55
CA ASN A 166 -13.50 5.56 1.06
C ASN A 166 -14.11 5.30 2.45
N GLU A 167 -14.03 4.06 2.96
CA GLU A 167 -14.39 3.74 4.34
C GLU A 167 -13.30 4.18 5.33
N PHE A 168 -12.12 4.53 4.85
CA PHE A 168 -11.01 5.03 5.64
C PHE A 168 -10.79 6.53 5.39
N SER A 169 -10.30 7.23 6.40
CA SER A 169 -9.78 8.58 6.22
C SER A 169 -8.43 8.54 5.49
N SER A 170 -8.04 9.66 4.86
CA SER A 170 -6.71 9.79 4.25
C SER A 170 -5.59 9.54 5.26
N SER A 171 -5.76 10.00 6.52
CA SER A 171 -4.78 9.78 7.58
C SER A 171 -4.65 8.31 7.99
N GLN A 172 -5.75 7.55 7.96
CA GLN A 172 -5.73 6.11 8.19
C GLN A 172 -5.00 5.37 7.07
N LEU A 173 -5.26 5.71 5.80
CA LEU A 173 -4.56 5.12 4.65
C LEU A 173 -3.05 5.40 4.71
N GLU A 174 -2.64 6.63 5.04
CA GLU A 174 -1.23 6.99 5.26
C GLU A 174 -0.62 6.28 6.47
N MET A 175 -1.40 6.04 7.53
CA MET A 175 -0.94 5.27 8.68
C MET A 175 -0.70 3.81 8.30
N ILE A 176 -1.58 3.19 7.51
CA ILE A 176 -1.37 1.83 6.99
C ILE A 176 -0.08 1.77 6.18
N GLU A 177 0.13 2.71 5.24
CA GLU A 177 1.36 2.77 4.44
C GLU A 177 2.61 2.80 5.34
N ARG A 178 2.65 3.72 6.30
CA ARG A 178 3.79 3.84 7.23
C ARG A 178 3.97 2.60 8.08
N TRP A 179 2.89 1.98 8.55
CA TRP A 179 2.94 0.77 9.35
C TRP A 179 3.51 -0.42 8.55
N VAL A 180 3.09 -0.59 7.29
CA VAL A 180 3.64 -1.63 6.40
C VAL A 180 5.12 -1.41 6.13
N ARG A 181 5.53 -0.17 5.84
CA ARG A 181 6.95 0.19 5.65
C ARG A 181 7.82 -0.09 6.89
N ASN A 182 7.22 -0.06 8.08
CA ASN A 182 7.88 -0.38 9.35
C ASN A 182 7.83 -1.88 9.71
N GLY A 183 7.49 -2.75 8.75
CA GLY A 183 7.53 -4.21 8.92
C GLY A 183 6.18 -4.88 9.23
N GLY A 184 5.08 -4.13 9.17
CA GLY A 184 3.73 -4.69 9.18
C GLY A 184 3.42 -5.47 7.90
N GLY A 185 2.73 -6.60 8.02
CA GLY A 185 2.24 -7.36 6.88
C GLY A 185 0.91 -6.81 6.37
N LEU A 186 0.77 -6.61 5.06
CA LEU A 186 -0.49 -6.26 4.43
C LEU A 186 -0.91 -7.37 3.46
N ALA A 187 -2.16 -7.82 3.58
CA ALA A 187 -2.82 -8.65 2.60
C ALA A 187 -4.11 -7.97 2.14
N MET A 188 -4.36 -7.99 0.83
CA MET A 188 -5.61 -7.50 0.26
C MET A 188 -6.28 -8.64 -0.51
N ILE A 189 -7.52 -8.94 -0.15
CA ILE A 189 -8.33 -9.96 -0.81
C ILE A 189 -9.26 -9.23 -1.78
N GLY A 190 -9.27 -9.69 -3.02
CA GLY A 190 -10.04 -9.07 -4.09
C GLY A 190 -11.53 -9.30 -3.95
N GLY A 191 -12.30 -8.26 -4.26
CA GLY A 191 -13.74 -8.29 -4.40
C GLY A 191 -14.23 -7.07 -5.18
N PRO A 192 -15.55 -6.89 -5.36
CA PRO A 192 -16.14 -5.76 -6.06
C PRO A 192 -15.74 -4.38 -5.53
N ASN A 193 -15.32 -4.28 -4.26
CA ASN A 193 -14.91 -3.05 -3.58
C ASN A 193 -13.41 -3.05 -3.23
N SER A 194 -12.57 -3.81 -3.95
CA SER A 194 -11.11 -3.84 -3.75
C SER A 194 -10.35 -3.27 -4.94
N TYR A 195 -9.06 -2.99 -4.78
CA TYR A 195 -8.18 -2.48 -5.86
C TYR A 195 -8.77 -1.23 -6.55
N ALA A 196 -8.77 -1.18 -7.89
CA ALA A 196 -9.32 -0.05 -8.65
C ALA A 196 -10.81 0.20 -8.35
N PRO A 197 -11.72 -0.81 -8.43
CA PRO A 197 -13.12 -0.63 -8.05
C PRO A 197 -13.32 -0.14 -6.61
N GLY A 198 -12.43 -0.54 -5.71
CA GLY A 198 -12.41 -0.10 -4.31
C GLY A 198 -11.87 1.31 -4.07
N GLY A 199 -11.41 2.02 -5.11
CA GLY A 199 -10.84 3.36 -4.97
C GLY A 199 -9.42 3.40 -4.40
N TYR A 200 -8.65 2.31 -4.51
CA TYR A 200 -7.26 2.27 -4.03
C TYR A 200 -6.25 2.82 -5.04
N TYR A 201 -6.67 3.13 -6.27
CA TYR A 201 -5.81 3.78 -7.25
C TYR A 201 -5.31 5.15 -6.74
N GLU A 202 -4.01 5.39 -6.87
CA GLU A 202 -3.25 6.53 -6.34
C GLU A 202 -3.33 6.72 -4.81
N SER A 203 -3.81 5.70 -4.08
CA SER A 203 -3.90 5.75 -2.62
C SER A 203 -2.56 5.44 -1.94
N ALA A 204 -2.43 5.84 -0.66
CA ALA A 204 -1.28 5.48 0.16
C ALA A 204 -1.10 3.96 0.31
N VAL A 205 -2.19 3.20 0.31
CA VAL A 205 -2.16 1.73 0.41
C VAL A 205 -1.63 1.11 -0.89
N GLU A 206 -1.98 1.63 -2.07
CA GLU A 206 -1.43 1.11 -3.34
C GLU A 206 0.09 1.22 -3.39
N ARG A 207 0.68 2.29 -2.83
CA ARG A 207 2.15 2.48 -2.79
C ARG A 207 2.92 1.37 -2.05
N VAL A 208 2.23 0.54 -1.27
CA VAL A 208 2.80 -0.60 -0.55
C VAL A 208 2.25 -1.95 -1.02
N LEU A 209 1.30 -1.97 -1.95
CA LEU A 209 0.83 -3.19 -2.58
C LEU A 209 1.87 -3.68 -3.64
N PRO A 210 2.00 -4.99 -3.83
CA PRO A 210 2.88 -5.56 -4.86
C PRO A 210 2.30 -5.47 -6.28
N VAL A 211 1.13 -4.83 -6.43
CA VAL A 211 0.39 -4.69 -7.70
C VAL A 211 -0.11 -3.26 -7.82
N THR A 212 -0.19 -2.77 -9.05
CA THR A 212 -0.83 -1.49 -9.37
C THR A 212 -2.33 -1.67 -9.50
N CYS A 213 -3.08 -0.78 -8.88
CA CYS A 213 -4.54 -0.70 -8.95
C CYS A 213 -5.03 0.06 -10.19
N ASP A 214 -4.14 0.36 -11.14
CA ASP A 214 -4.53 0.96 -12.42
C ASP A 214 -5.47 0.02 -13.17
N VAL A 215 -6.58 0.57 -13.65
CA VAL A 215 -7.33 -0.05 -14.74
C VAL A 215 -6.50 0.22 -15.98
N VAL A 216 -5.43 -0.54 -16.14
CA VAL A 216 -4.87 -0.74 -17.47
C VAL A 216 -6.02 -1.39 -18.21
N GLU A 217 -6.77 -0.59 -18.98
CA GLU A 217 -7.46 -1.06 -20.14
C GLU A 217 -6.37 -1.72 -20.98
N LYS A 218 -6.06 -2.99 -20.64
CA LYS A 218 -5.44 -3.91 -21.57
C LYS A 218 -6.45 -3.90 -22.67
N GLY A 219 -6.19 -3.05 -23.66
CA GLY A 219 -7.04 -2.89 -24.81
C GLY A 219 -7.40 -4.30 -25.19
N ARG A 220 -8.67 -4.64 -24.99
CA ARG A 220 -9.29 -5.49 -25.97
C ARG A 220 -9.07 -4.67 -27.22
N LYS A 221 -8.01 -5.00 -27.96
CA LYS A 221 -8.00 -4.88 -29.40
C LYS A 221 -9.22 -5.69 -29.80
N GLN A 222 -10.40 -5.09 -29.65
CA GLN A 222 -11.55 -5.50 -30.39
C GLN A 222 -11.04 -5.37 -31.80
N ILE A 223 -10.89 -6.51 -32.46
CA ILE A 223 -10.58 -6.57 -33.86
C ILE A 223 -11.95 -6.36 -34.49
N PRO A 224 -12.35 -5.11 -34.84
CA PRO A 224 -13.68 -4.88 -35.38
C PRO A 224 -13.83 -5.60 -36.72
N ALA A 225 -15.07 -5.91 -37.08
CA ALA A 225 -15.45 -6.26 -38.43
C ALA A 225 -16.28 -5.11 -39.00
N LEU A 226 -15.86 -4.54 -40.12
CA LEU A 226 -16.62 -3.52 -40.86
C LEU A 226 -17.19 -4.16 -42.13
N VAL A 227 -18.50 -4.17 -42.27
CA VAL A 227 -19.16 -4.54 -43.53
C VAL A 227 -19.85 -3.31 -44.09
N VAL A 228 -19.50 -2.93 -45.33
CA VAL A 228 -20.12 -1.82 -46.04
C VAL A 228 -21.10 -2.37 -47.06
N ALA A 229 -22.38 -2.06 -46.92
CA ALA A 229 -23.41 -2.39 -47.90
C ALA A 229 -23.71 -1.15 -48.76
N LEU A 230 -23.34 -1.21 -50.04
CA LEU A 230 -23.58 -0.16 -51.02
C LEU A 230 -24.82 -0.49 -51.83
N ASP A 231 -25.77 0.44 -51.88
CA ASP A 231 -26.91 0.34 -52.81
C ASP A 231 -26.40 0.42 -54.27
N LYS A 232 -26.84 -0.50 -55.14
CA LYS A 232 -26.58 -0.50 -56.59
C LYS A 232 -27.85 -0.24 -57.42
N SER A 233 -28.93 0.24 -56.79
CA SER A 233 -30.20 0.57 -57.45
C SER A 233 -30.02 1.56 -58.61
N GLY A 234 -30.97 1.58 -59.55
CA GLY A 234 -30.90 2.45 -60.73
C GLY A 234 -30.73 3.95 -60.41
N SER A 235 -31.12 4.38 -59.20
CA SER A 235 -30.92 5.76 -58.73
C SER A 235 -29.46 6.13 -58.44
N MET A 236 -28.60 5.14 -58.19
CA MET A 236 -27.18 5.31 -57.91
C MET A 236 -26.36 5.65 -59.15
N GLY A 237 -26.93 5.41 -60.35
CA GLY A 237 -26.41 5.91 -61.62
C GLY A 237 -26.68 7.40 -61.88
N ALA A 238 -27.42 8.09 -61.01
CA ALA A 238 -27.69 9.51 -61.18
C ALA A 238 -26.43 10.36 -60.99
N ASN A 239 -26.26 11.38 -61.84
CA ASN A 239 -25.13 12.30 -61.77
C ASN A 239 -25.24 13.26 -60.59
N VAL A 240 -24.12 13.44 -59.90
CA VAL A 240 -23.85 14.46 -58.89
C VAL A 240 -22.62 15.24 -59.35
N GLY A 241 -22.87 16.34 -60.07
CA GLY A 241 -21.82 17.11 -60.73
C GLY A 241 -21.18 16.34 -61.87
N LYS A 242 -19.88 16.03 -61.76
CA LYS A 242 -19.10 15.29 -62.78
C LYS A 242 -19.03 13.77 -62.52
N TYR A 243 -19.56 13.29 -61.40
CA TYR A 243 -19.49 11.90 -60.96
C TYR A 243 -20.90 11.34 -60.76
N THR A 244 -21.05 10.02 -60.67
CA THR A 244 -22.31 9.40 -60.25
C THR A 244 -22.40 9.30 -58.72
N LYS A 245 -23.59 9.06 -58.18
CA LYS A 245 -23.74 8.73 -56.74
C LYS A 245 -22.92 7.50 -56.37
N MET A 246 -22.85 6.51 -57.27
CA MET A 246 -22.05 5.31 -57.06
C MET A 246 -20.56 5.62 -56.97
N ASP A 247 -20.03 6.52 -57.80
CA ASP A 247 -18.62 6.93 -57.73
C ASP A 247 -18.29 7.57 -56.38
N LEU A 248 -19.18 8.44 -55.88
CA LEU A 248 -19.01 9.06 -54.57
C LEU A 248 -19.12 8.05 -53.42
N ALA A 249 -20.01 7.07 -53.55
CA ALA A 249 -20.17 5.99 -52.57
C ALA A 249 -18.93 5.07 -52.51
N ASN A 250 -18.35 4.75 -53.68
CA ASN A 250 -17.11 3.97 -53.78
C ASN A 250 -15.93 4.70 -53.13
N GLU A 251 -15.77 6.00 -53.39
CA GLU A 251 -14.73 6.82 -52.77
C GLU A 251 -14.91 6.95 -51.24
N GLY A 252 -16.15 7.10 -50.78
CA GLY A 252 -16.48 7.09 -49.35
C GLY A 252 -16.13 5.76 -48.68
N CYS A 253 -16.42 4.65 -49.34
CA CYS A 253 -16.06 3.31 -48.88
C CYS A 253 -14.54 3.14 -48.77
N ALA A 254 -13.79 3.51 -49.81
CA ALA A 254 -12.34 3.44 -49.84
C ALA A 254 -11.67 4.25 -48.72
N ARG A 255 -12.21 5.44 -48.41
CA ARG A 255 -11.71 6.27 -47.29
C ARG A 255 -12.05 5.68 -45.93
N SER A 256 -13.21 5.03 -45.81
CA SER A 256 -13.66 4.39 -44.57
C SER A 256 -12.77 3.23 -44.17
N ILE A 257 -12.24 2.46 -45.13
CA ILE A 257 -11.26 1.37 -44.88
C ILE A 257 -10.01 1.89 -44.16
N ARG A 258 -9.57 3.12 -44.45
CA ARG A 258 -8.38 3.70 -43.82
C ARG A 258 -8.55 3.92 -42.31
N LEU A 259 -9.78 4.15 -41.86
CA LEU A 259 -10.13 4.34 -40.45
C LEU A 259 -10.16 3.03 -39.64
N VAL A 260 -10.24 1.88 -40.32
CA VAL A 260 -10.28 0.57 -39.67
C VAL A 260 -8.89 0.17 -39.16
N PRO A 261 -8.71 -0.25 -37.90
CA PRO A 261 -7.39 -0.63 -37.38
C PRO A 261 -6.75 -1.82 -38.12
N PRO A 262 -5.40 -1.91 -38.21
CA PRO A 262 -4.73 -3.07 -38.80
C PRO A 262 -5.12 -4.39 -38.11
N GLY A 263 -5.35 -5.44 -38.91
CA GLY A 263 -5.73 -6.77 -38.41
C GLY A 263 -7.25 -6.98 -38.19
N SER A 264 -8.06 -5.96 -38.44
CA SER A 264 -9.55 -6.00 -38.46
C SER A 264 -10.09 -6.77 -39.67
N PHE A 265 -11.38 -7.10 -39.64
CA PHE A 265 -12.07 -7.70 -40.79
C PHE A 265 -12.80 -6.63 -41.62
N PHE A 266 -12.78 -6.78 -42.94
CA PHE A 266 -13.52 -5.92 -43.85
C PHE A 266 -14.27 -6.76 -44.89
N GLY A 267 -15.49 -6.34 -45.21
CA GLY A 267 -16.26 -6.88 -46.31
C GLY A 267 -17.10 -5.80 -46.97
N MET A 268 -17.45 -6.01 -48.24
CA MET A 268 -18.28 -5.10 -49.00
C MET A 268 -19.37 -5.86 -49.74
N LEU A 269 -20.60 -5.41 -49.56
CA LEU A 269 -21.80 -5.90 -50.23
C LEU A 269 -22.26 -4.85 -51.22
N ALA A 270 -22.71 -5.29 -52.39
CA ALA A 270 -23.56 -4.48 -53.24
C ALA A 270 -25.00 -4.99 -53.09
N VAL A 271 -25.96 -4.10 -52.90
CA VAL A 271 -27.34 -4.45 -52.57
C VAL A 271 -28.27 -3.82 -53.58
N ASP A 272 -29.15 -4.61 -54.19
CA ASP A 272 -30.33 -4.15 -54.90
C ASP A 272 -31.58 -4.91 -54.43
N THR A 273 -31.89 -6.03 -55.10
CA THR A 273 -32.94 -6.98 -54.72
C THR A 273 -32.37 -8.04 -53.79
N GLU A 274 -31.13 -8.47 -54.04
CA GLU A 274 -30.39 -9.43 -53.22
C GLU A 274 -28.98 -8.89 -52.90
N PRO A 275 -28.41 -9.22 -51.72
CA PRO A 275 -27.07 -8.78 -51.36
C PRO A 275 -26.00 -9.66 -52.02
N ASP A 276 -25.10 -9.04 -52.78
CA ASP A 276 -23.95 -9.69 -53.41
C ASP A 276 -22.64 -9.28 -52.73
N TRP A 277 -21.82 -10.26 -52.32
CA TRP A 277 -20.48 -10.00 -51.83
C TRP A 277 -19.56 -9.55 -52.97
N VAL A 278 -19.19 -8.27 -52.95
CA VAL A 278 -18.14 -7.74 -53.84
C VAL A 278 -16.76 -7.99 -53.25
N VAL A 279 -16.65 -7.86 -51.92
CA VAL A 279 -15.46 -8.24 -51.14
C VAL A 279 -15.93 -9.10 -49.98
N PRO A 280 -15.64 -10.42 -49.95
CA PRO A 280 -15.99 -11.28 -48.83
C PRO A 280 -15.41 -10.74 -47.51
N LEU A 281 -16.09 -11.02 -46.39
CA LEU A 281 -15.58 -10.62 -45.08
C LEU A 281 -14.29 -11.36 -44.75
N GLU A 282 -13.17 -10.66 -44.88
CA GLU A 282 -11.85 -11.23 -44.65
C GLU A 282 -10.98 -10.32 -43.77
N LYS A 283 -9.95 -10.91 -43.17
CA LYS A 283 -8.99 -10.16 -42.37
C LYS A 283 -8.14 -9.27 -43.27
N LEU A 284 -8.14 -7.97 -43.01
CA LEU A 284 -7.31 -7.00 -43.73
C LEU A 284 -5.82 -7.32 -43.52
N LYS A 285 -5.14 -7.69 -44.60
CA LYS A 285 -3.69 -7.95 -44.63
C LYS A 285 -2.90 -6.70 -45.01
N ASP A 286 -3.45 -5.85 -45.86
CA ASP A 286 -2.88 -4.58 -46.31
C ASP A 286 -4.00 -3.55 -46.60
N LYS A 287 -3.70 -2.24 -46.59
CA LYS A 287 -4.66 -1.12 -46.73
C LYS A 287 -4.47 -0.31 -48.00
#